data_AF-A0A536BUY5-F1
#
_entry.id   AF-A0A536BUY5-F1
#
_cell.length_a   1.000
_cell.length_b   1.000
_cell.length_c   1.000
_cell.angle_alpha   90.00
_cell.angle_beta   90.00
_cell.angle_gamma   90.00
#
_symmetry.space_group_name_H-M   'P 1'
#
loop_
_entity.id
_entity.type
_entity.pdbx_description
1 polymer ?
#
loop_
_entity_poly.entity_id
_entity_poly.type
_entity_poly.pdbx_seq_one_letter_code
_entity_poly.pdbx_strand_id
1 'polypeptide(L)'
;MSSCERRRPPPSCRTGLADQYTVIETALGPVFVAWNGRGVSTITEAADKTAFETRFRQAFGRPIRRATSMPAALGRAIAARLAGDRRARVPVDWRGRTSFEQAVWKKALEIPAGEVRPYSWIAREIGRPKAVRAVGTALARNPIPLVIPCHRVVRVDGHIGEYGLGGPKNKRTILQAEGVDVDGLERLAGSGLRYTGSDTTRIFCLPTCRNARRVTAAHRVRFHSEREAATRGYRACKVCRPAVAA
;
A
#
# COMPACT_ATOMS: atom_id res chain seq x y z
N MET A 1 9.54 10.16 40.06
CA MET A 1 10.04 10.57 38.73
C MET A 1 9.06 10.07 37.66
N SER A 2 8.48 10.82 36.74
CA SER A 2 8.18 12.24 36.61
C SER A 2 6.86 12.33 35.82
N SER A 3 5.93 13.13 36.31
CA SER A 3 4.54 13.28 35.87
C SER A 3 4.40 13.96 34.50
N CYS A 4 4.96 13.37 33.44
CA CYS A 4 4.93 13.94 32.08
C CYS A 4 3.90 13.28 31.15
N GLU A 5 3.24 12.20 31.57
CA GLU A 5 2.30 11.46 30.74
C GLU A 5 0.85 11.83 31.02
N ARG A 6 0.14 12.19 29.94
CA ARG A 6 -1.32 12.46 29.83
C ARG A 6 -1.75 13.93 29.85
N ARG A 7 -1.07 14.82 29.09
CA ARG A 7 -1.81 15.95 28.51
C ARG A 7 -2.82 15.38 27.51
N ARG A 8 -4.09 15.28 27.92
CA ARG A 8 -5.19 14.90 27.02
C ARG A 8 -5.14 15.82 25.79
N PRO A 9 -5.30 15.29 24.56
CA PRO A 9 -5.38 16.13 23.38
C PRO A 9 -6.54 17.11 23.55
N PRO A 10 -6.39 18.35 23.05
CA PRO A 10 -7.41 19.39 23.19
C PRO A 10 -8.72 18.92 22.54
N PRO A 11 -9.87 19.45 23.00
CA PRO A 11 -11.18 19.02 22.52
C PRO A 11 -11.31 19.03 20.99
N SER A 12 -10.77 20.05 20.33
CA SER A 12 -10.75 20.18 18.86
C SER A 12 -10.02 19.03 18.15
N CYS A 13 -8.91 18.54 18.71
CA CYS A 13 -8.20 17.39 18.15
C CYS A 13 -8.96 16.08 18.39
N ARG A 14 -9.71 15.96 19.49
CA ARG A 14 -10.53 14.78 19.78
C ARG A 14 -11.76 14.67 18.87
N THR A 15 -12.40 15.80 18.57
CA THR A 15 -13.56 15.85 17.67
C THR A 15 -13.16 15.83 16.18
N GLY A 16 -11.88 16.01 15.88
CA GLY A 16 -11.36 16.08 14.50
C GLY A 16 -11.55 17.45 13.84
N LEU A 17 -11.81 18.50 14.63
CA LEU A 17 -11.82 19.90 14.19
C LEU A 17 -10.41 20.46 13.99
N ALA A 18 -9.39 19.83 14.57
CA ALA A 18 -7.99 20.12 14.34
C ALA A 18 -7.16 18.82 14.32
N ASP A 19 -5.97 18.87 13.72
CA ASP A 19 -5.01 17.77 13.75
C ASP A 19 -3.79 18.10 14.61
N GLN A 20 -3.13 17.03 15.03
CA GLN A 20 -1.80 17.08 15.59
C GLN A 20 -0.83 16.38 14.66
N TYR A 21 0.45 16.74 14.71
CA TYR A 21 1.47 16.02 13.97
C TYR A 21 2.78 15.85 14.74
N THR A 22 3.57 14.88 14.28
CA THR A 22 4.98 14.69 14.62
C THR A 22 5.72 14.21 13.38
N VAL A 23 7.05 14.17 13.47
CA VAL A 23 7.91 13.55 12.48
C VAL A 23 8.29 12.15 12.98
N ILE A 24 8.33 11.16 12.09
CA ILE A 24 8.88 9.83 12.35
C ILE A 24 9.93 9.50 11.31
N GLU A 25 10.94 8.73 11.71
CA GLU A 25 11.94 8.19 10.78
C GLU A 25 11.37 6.96 10.05
N THR A 26 11.70 6.86 8.76
CA THR A 26 11.31 5.72 7.92
C THR A 26 12.48 5.30 7.02
N ALA A 27 12.34 4.17 6.32
CA ALA A 27 13.32 3.74 5.32
C ALA A 27 13.47 4.73 4.14
N LEU A 28 12.54 5.67 3.96
CA LEU A 28 12.63 6.75 2.97
C LEU A 28 13.14 8.07 3.55
N GLY A 29 13.50 8.09 4.85
CA GLY A 29 13.82 9.30 5.59
C GLY A 29 12.65 9.81 6.45
N PRO A 30 12.77 11.03 6.99
CA PRO A 30 11.77 11.59 7.89
C PRO A 30 10.47 11.91 7.17
N VAL A 31 9.34 11.48 7.76
CA VAL A 31 8.00 11.82 7.26
C VAL A 31 7.15 12.46 8.35
N PHE A 32 6.31 13.40 7.95
CA PHE A 32 5.32 14.01 8.83
C PHE A 32 4.09 13.12 8.93
N VAL A 33 3.60 12.88 10.14
CA VAL A 33 2.38 12.11 10.41
C VAL A 33 1.37 13.02 11.09
N ALA A 34 0.23 13.28 10.45
CA ALA A 34 -0.89 14.01 11.05
C ALA A 34 -2.00 13.06 11.51
N TRP A 35 -2.57 13.32 12.68
CA TRP A 35 -3.71 12.57 13.20
C TRP A 35 -4.67 13.45 14.01
N ASN A 36 -5.88 12.93 14.21
CA ASN A 36 -6.87 13.45 15.12
C ASN A 36 -7.66 12.29 15.78
N GLY A 37 -8.75 12.58 16.49
CA GLY A 37 -9.56 11.57 17.18
C GLY A 37 -10.23 10.53 16.26
N ARG A 38 -10.26 10.75 14.94
CA ARG A 38 -10.78 9.78 13.95
C ARG A 38 -9.69 8.87 13.37
N GLY A 39 -8.42 9.25 13.48
CA GLY A 39 -7.29 8.48 12.94
C GLY A 39 -6.23 9.35 12.28
N VAL A 40 -5.35 8.71 11.52
CA VAL A 40 -4.30 9.35 10.71
C VAL A 40 -4.95 10.01 9.50
N SER A 41 -4.65 11.29 9.31
CA SER A 41 -5.17 12.10 8.21
C SER A 41 -4.22 12.14 7.03
N THR A 42 -2.90 12.23 7.29
CA THR A 42 -1.88 12.19 6.24
C THR A 42 -0.52 11.71 6.75
N ILE A 43 0.25 11.06 5.87
CA ILE A 43 1.67 10.77 6.03
C ILE A 43 2.39 11.30 4.79
N THR A 44 3.35 12.19 4.93
CA THR A 44 3.98 12.80 3.77
C THR A 44 5.32 13.44 4.10
N GLU A 45 6.21 13.49 3.09
CA GLU A 45 7.47 14.24 3.13
C GLU A 45 7.20 15.74 2.95
N ALA A 46 7.99 16.58 3.62
CA ALA A 46 8.02 18.02 3.42
C ALA A 46 9.42 18.55 3.75
N ALA A 47 9.82 19.65 3.12
CA ALA A 47 11.13 20.27 3.37
C ALA A 47 11.29 20.72 4.83
N ASP A 48 10.23 21.28 5.41
CA ASP A 48 10.19 21.72 6.81
C ASP A 48 8.76 21.73 7.37
N LYS A 49 8.64 22.13 8.64
CA LYS A 49 7.37 22.24 9.35
C LYS A 49 6.39 23.23 8.69
N THR A 50 6.89 24.34 8.16
CA THR A 50 6.08 25.43 7.61
C THR A 50 5.45 25.01 6.28
N ALA A 51 6.23 24.35 5.43
CA ALA A 51 5.77 23.75 4.19
C ALA A 51 4.71 22.68 4.46
N PHE A 52 4.95 21.81 5.45
CA PHE A 52 3.99 20.79 5.87
C PHE A 52 2.66 21.40 6.35
N GLU A 53 2.71 22.33 7.30
CA GLU A 53 1.51 22.97 7.86
C GLU A 53 0.71 23.76 6.82
N THR A 54 1.40 24.42 5.88
CA THR A 54 0.77 25.15 4.78
C THR A 54 0.03 24.20 3.84
N ARG A 55 0.70 23.13 3.37
CA ARG A 55 0.07 22.13 2.50
C ARG A 55 -1.07 21.40 3.20
N PHE A 56 -0.94 21.13 4.50
CA PHE A 56 -2.01 20.53 5.29
C PHE A 56 -3.25 21.43 5.32
N ARG A 57 -3.09 22.72 5.62
CA ARG A 57 -4.21 23.67 5.65
C ARG A 57 -4.89 23.79 4.28
N GLN A 58 -4.13 23.82 3.20
CA GLN A 58 -4.68 23.84 1.83
C GLN A 58 -5.48 22.58 1.51
N ALA A 59 -4.99 21.39 1.92
CA ALA A 59 -5.63 20.13 1.60
C ALA A 59 -6.83 19.77 2.48
N PHE A 60 -6.81 20.15 3.76
CA PHE A 60 -7.81 19.73 4.76
C PHE A 60 -8.68 20.86 5.32
N GLY A 61 -8.32 22.13 5.07
CA GLY A 61 -9.10 23.29 5.49
C GLY A 61 -9.25 23.45 7.01
N ARG A 62 -8.36 22.83 7.81
CA ARG A 62 -8.46 22.86 9.28
C ARG A 62 -7.11 23.07 9.96
N PRO A 63 -7.09 23.58 11.20
CA PRO A 63 -5.86 23.83 11.94
C PRO A 63 -5.09 22.54 12.21
N ILE A 64 -3.77 22.68 12.28
CA ILE A 64 -2.85 21.62 12.64
C ILE A 64 -1.79 22.19 13.58
N ARG A 65 -1.32 21.37 14.53
CA ARG A 65 -0.31 21.78 15.51
C ARG A 65 0.70 20.68 15.79
N ARG A 66 1.95 21.05 16.05
CA ARG A 66 2.97 20.09 16.47
C ARG A 66 2.61 19.50 17.83
N ALA A 67 2.71 18.18 17.96
CA ALA A 67 2.62 17.48 19.23
C ALA A 67 4.02 17.15 19.76
N THR A 68 4.16 17.11 21.08
CA THR A 68 5.37 16.64 21.75
C THR A 68 5.61 15.16 21.49
N SER A 69 4.54 14.36 21.45
CA SER A 69 4.60 12.93 21.17
C SER A 69 3.31 12.43 20.52
N MET A 70 3.45 11.34 19.77
CA MET A 70 2.32 10.58 19.23
C MET A 70 1.74 9.67 20.32
N PRO A 71 0.42 9.45 20.37
CA PRO A 71 -0.17 8.45 21.25
C PRO A 71 0.50 7.09 21.07
N ALA A 72 0.97 6.47 22.15
CA ALA A 72 1.79 5.25 22.09
C ALA A 72 1.12 4.10 21.31
N ALA A 73 -0.20 3.95 21.44
CA ALA A 73 -0.96 2.94 20.68
C ALA A 73 -0.93 3.20 19.16
N LEU A 74 -1.03 4.46 18.73
CA LEU A 74 -0.94 4.84 17.33
C LEU A 74 0.49 4.63 16.80
N GLY A 75 1.50 5.04 17.58
CA GLY A 75 2.91 4.83 17.24
C GLY A 75 3.23 3.35 17.05
N ARG A 76 2.80 2.47 17.97
CA ARG A 76 2.97 1.02 17.82
C ARG A 76 2.27 0.46 16.59
N ALA A 77 1.05 0.91 16.30
CA ALA A 77 0.31 0.45 15.13
C ALA A 77 0.98 0.85 13.81
N ILE A 78 1.49 2.07 13.72
CA ILE A 78 2.24 2.54 12.55
C ILE A 78 3.56 1.77 12.42
N ALA A 79 4.34 1.65 13.50
CA ALA A 79 5.61 0.92 13.49
C ALA A 79 5.44 -0.54 13.06
N ALA A 80 4.46 -1.26 13.63
CA ALA A 80 4.16 -2.63 13.24
C ALA A 80 3.74 -2.73 11.77
N ARG A 81 2.96 -1.77 11.27
CA ARG A 81 2.56 -1.73 9.86
C ARG A 81 3.74 -1.48 8.92
N LEU A 82 4.65 -0.57 9.28
CA LEU A 82 5.88 -0.30 8.52
C LEU A 82 6.82 -1.52 8.52
N ALA A 83 6.83 -2.29 9.60
CA ALA A 83 7.54 -3.58 9.69
C ALA A 83 6.85 -4.72 8.90
N GLY A 84 5.76 -4.43 8.18
CA GLY A 84 5.08 -5.40 7.32
C GLY A 84 3.94 -6.18 7.98
N ASP A 85 3.60 -5.92 9.24
CA ASP A 85 2.47 -6.58 9.89
C ASP A 85 1.13 -6.02 9.37
N ARG A 86 0.50 -6.79 8.46
CA ARG A 86 -0.83 -6.46 7.93
C ARG A 86 -1.95 -6.52 8.98
N ARG A 87 -1.73 -7.18 10.13
CA ARG A 87 -2.72 -7.31 11.21
C ARG A 87 -2.80 -6.03 12.04
N ALA A 88 -1.71 -5.26 12.11
CA ALA A 88 -1.69 -3.94 12.75
C ALA A 88 -2.70 -3.00 12.07
N ARG A 89 -3.73 -2.59 12.81
CA ARG A 89 -4.76 -1.67 12.33
C ARG A 89 -4.38 -0.24 12.67
N VAL A 90 -4.03 0.54 11.64
CA VAL A 90 -3.86 1.99 11.77
C VAL A 90 -5.22 2.65 11.49
N PRO A 91 -5.80 3.41 12.44
CA PRO A 91 -7.03 4.14 12.19
C PRO A 91 -6.78 5.24 11.15
N VAL A 92 -7.72 5.43 10.21
CA VAL A 92 -7.59 6.37 9.09
C VAL A 92 -8.76 7.34 9.12
N ASP A 93 -8.48 8.63 8.99
CA ASP A 93 -9.52 9.65 8.81
C ASP A 93 -9.98 9.68 7.35
N TRP A 94 -11.12 9.05 7.07
CA TRP A 94 -11.67 8.93 5.72
C TRP A 94 -12.48 10.15 5.25
N ARG A 95 -12.53 11.25 6.03
CA ARG A 95 -13.29 12.45 5.65
C ARG A 95 -12.75 13.06 4.35
N GLY A 96 -13.67 13.56 3.52
CA GLY A 96 -13.34 14.16 2.23
C GLY A 96 -12.88 13.15 1.16
N ARG A 97 -13.04 11.84 1.41
CA ARG A 97 -12.64 10.77 0.48
C ARG A 97 -13.86 10.09 -0.11
N THR A 98 -13.87 9.94 -1.43
CA THR A 98 -14.98 9.27 -2.12
C THR A 98 -15.09 7.80 -1.72
N SER A 99 -16.27 7.21 -1.86
CA SER A 99 -16.47 5.77 -1.62
C SER A 99 -15.57 4.91 -2.51
N PHE A 100 -15.31 5.35 -3.74
CA PHE A 100 -14.39 4.71 -4.67
C PHE A 100 -12.94 4.71 -4.17
N GLU A 101 -12.40 5.87 -3.77
CA GLU A 101 -11.04 5.96 -3.24
C GLU A 101 -10.87 5.11 -1.98
N GLN A 102 -11.84 5.17 -1.06
CA GLN A 102 -11.83 4.34 0.13
C GLN A 102 -11.81 2.85 -0.21
N ALA A 103 -12.59 2.40 -1.19
CA ALA A 103 -12.59 1.00 -1.63
C ALA A 103 -11.23 0.59 -2.20
N VAL A 104 -10.61 1.44 -3.04
CA VAL A 104 -9.27 1.22 -3.60
C VAL A 104 -8.22 1.06 -2.50
N TRP A 105 -8.19 1.98 -1.54
CA TRP A 105 -7.21 1.97 -0.46
C TRP A 105 -7.41 0.82 0.52
N LYS A 106 -8.67 0.52 0.89
CA LYS A 106 -8.99 -0.65 1.72
C LYS A 106 -8.56 -1.94 1.03
N LYS A 107 -8.74 -2.04 -0.29
CA LYS A 107 -8.28 -3.20 -1.05
C LYS A 107 -6.75 -3.29 -1.13
N ALA A 108 -6.06 -2.16 -1.28
CA ALA A 108 -4.60 -2.14 -1.25
C ALA A 108 -4.03 -2.62 0.10
N LEU A 109 -4.68 -2.31 1.22
CA LEU A 109 -4.29 -2.77 2.57
C LEU A 109 -4.29 -4.31 2.71
N GLU A 110 -4.96 -5.05 1.83
CA GLU A 110 -4.99 -6.52 1.83
C GLU A 110 -3.73 -7.15 1.21
N ILE A 111 -2.93 -6.38 0.44
CA ILE A 111 -1.75 -6.90 -0.26
C ILE A 111 -0.62 -7.14 0.76
N PRO A 112 -0.15 -8.39 0.97
CA PRO A 112 0.90 -8.67 1.95
C PRO A 112 2.25 -8.05 1.57
N ALA A 113 3.10 -7.81 2.57
CA ALA A 113 4.50 -7.47 2.33
C ALA A 113 5.19 -8.56 1.50
N GLY A 114 6.03 -8.16 0.55
CA GLY A 114 6.73 -9.08 -0.33
C GLY A 114 5.86 -9.64 -1.47
N GLU A 115 4.64 -9.13 -1.64
CA GLU A 115 3.76 -9.42 -2.76
C GLU A 115 3.35 -8.12 -3.48
N VAL A 116 3.11 -8.23 -4.79
CA VAL A 116 2.56 -7.15 -5.60
C VAL A 116 1.29 -7.56 -6.31
N ARG A 117 0.44 -6.60 -6.67
CA ARG A 117 -0.76 -6.78 -7.50
C ARG A 117 -0.82 -5.75 -8.62
N PRO A 118 -1.37 -6.10 -9.79
CA PRO A 118 -1.58 -5.09 -10.82
C PRO A 118 -2.74 -4.15 -10.47
N TYR A 119 -2.76 -2.94 -11.03
CA TYR A 119 -3.90 -2.01 -10.88
C TYR A 119 -5.24 -2.64 -11.26
N SER A 120 -5.25 -3.48 -12.30
CA SER A 120 -6.43 -4.22 -12.76
C SER A 120 -6.98 -5.19 -11.71
N TRP A 121 -6.11 -5.73 -10.84
CA TRP A 121 -6.52 -6.59 -9.74
C TRP A 121 -7.37 -5.81 -8.73
N ILE A 122 -6.94 -4.61 -8.32
CA ILE A 122 -7.75 -3.77 -7.42
C ILE A 122 -9.07 -3.39 -8.08
N ALA A 123 -9.03 -2.92 -9.34
CA ALA A 123 -10.22 -2.51 -10.08
C ALA A 123 -11.28 -3.63 -10.10
N ARG A 124 -10.85 -4.87 -10.35
CA ARG A 124 -11.72 -6.04 -10.29
C ARG A 124 -12.24 -6.31 -8.87
N GLU A 125 -11.35 -6.32 -7.89
CA GLU A 125 -11.66 -6.66 -6.49
C GLU A 125 -12.63 -5.69 -5.82
N ILE A 126 -12.75 -4.47 -6.33
CA ILE A 126 -13.74 -3.49 -5.88
C ILE A 126 -15.01 -3.47 -6.76
N GLY A 127 -15.17 -4.44 -7.67
CA GLY A 127 -16.34 -4.56 -8.55
C GLY A 127 -16.37 -3.56 -9.71
N ARG A 128 -15.24 -2.94 -10.06
CA ARG A 128 -15.13 -1.90 -11.10
C ARG A 128 -14.01 -2.23 -12.11
N PRO A 129 -14.06 -3.37 -12.83
CA PRO A 129 -12.93 -3.87 -13.66
C PRO A 129 -12.47 -2.89 -14.75
N LYS A 130 -13.37 -2.05 -15.27
CA LYS A 130 -13.04 -1.02 -16.28
C LYS A 130 -12.34 0.22 -15.70
N ALA A 131 -12.28 0.38 -14.37
CA ALA A 131 -11.80 1.59 -13.69
C ALA A 131 -10.28 1.59 -13.41
N VAL A 132 -9.47 0.86 -14.19
CA VAL A 132 -8.03 0.68 -13.93
C VAL A 132 -7.27 2.01 -13.81
N ARG A 133 -7.55 2.98 -14.70
CA ARG A 133 -6.90 4.31 -14.65
C ARG A 133 -7.32 5.08 -13.40
N ALA A 134 -8.61 5.07 -13.06
CA ALA A 134 -9.13 5.73 -11.86
C ALA A 134 -8.56 5.13 -10.57
N VAL A 135 -8.33 3.81 -10.53
CA VAL A 135 -7.59 3.15 -9.44
C VAL A 135 -6.17 3.71 -9.33
N GLY A 136 -5.46 3.89 -10.45
CA GLY A 136 -4.14 4.53 -10.48
C GLY A 136 -4.17 5.94 -9.89
N THR A 137 -5.13 6.77 -10.30
CA THR A 137 -5.32 8.13 -9.75
C THR A 137 -5.60 8.13 -8.25
N ALA A 138 -6.46 7.22 -7.76
CA ALA A 138 -6.75 7.10 -6.34
C ALA A 138 -5.52 6.67 -5.53
N LEU A 139 -4.71 5.74 -6.04
CA LEU A 139 -3.46 5.30 -5.39
C LEU A 139 -2.39 6.40 -5.39
N ALA A 140 -2.30 7.22 -6.45
CA ALA A 140 -1.42 8.37 -6.50
C ALA A 140 -1.79 9.45 -5.46
N ARG A 141 -3.08 9.54 -5.12
CA ARG A 141 -3.62 10.46 -4.09
C ARG A 141 -3.72 9.82 -2.70
N ASN A 142 -3.04 8.70 -2.48
CA ASN A 142 -3.03 8.02 -1.18
C ASN A 142 -2.60 9.00 -0.07
N PRO A 143 -3.45 9.27 0.93
CA PRO A 143 -3.13 10.23 1.98
C PRO A 143 -2.12 9.69 2.99
N ILE A 144 -2.00 8.36 3.14
CA ILE A 144 -1.12 7.73 4.14
C ILE A 144 -0.23 6.66 3.48
N PRO A 145 0.66 7.05 2.55
CA PRO A 145 1.66 6.17 1.97
C PRO A 145 2.48 5.43 3.05
N LEU A 146 3.09 4.31 2.66
CA LEU A 146 3.71 3.30 3.54
C LEU A 146 2.70 2.50 4.39
N VAL A 147 1.71 3.15 5.00
CA VAL A 147 0.63 2.47 5.75
C VAL A 147 -0.39 1.83 4.81
N ILE A 148 -0.96 2.62 3.90
CA ILE A 148 -1.67 2.10 2.72
C ILE A 148 -0.58 1.78 1.69
N PRO A 149 -0.36 0.49 1.35
CA PRO A 149 0.83 0.08 0.61
C PRO A 149 0.63 0.24 -0.91
N CYS A 150 0.45 1.49 -1.38
CA CYS A 150 0.29 1.76 -2.81
C CYS A 150 1.54 1.42 -3.63
N HIS A 151 2.72 1.30 -3.00
CA HIS A 151 3.95 0.79 -3.63
C HIS A 151 3.84 -0.68 -4.06
N ARG A 152 2.96 -1.48 -3.43
CA ARG A 152 2.70 -2.88 -3.80
C ARG A 152 1.78 -3.04 -5.02
N VAL A 153 1.30 -1.92 -5.58
CA VAL A 153 0.47 -1.92 -6.79
C VAL A 153 1.32 -1.51 -7.98
N VAL A 154 1.44 -2.39 -8.97
CA VAL A 154 2.34 -2.23 -10.12
C VAL A 154 1.57 -2.33 -11.44
N ARG A 155 2.24 -2.04 -12.55
CA ARG A 155 1.65 -2.24 -13.88
C ARG A 155 1.60 -3.75 -14.21
N VAL A 156 0.68 -4.13 -15.10
CA VAL A 156 0.54 -5.54 -15.55
C VAL A 156 1.79 -6.00 -16.31
N ASP A 157 2.46 -5.08 -16.99
CA ASP A 157 3.75 -5.28 -17.67
C ASP A 157 4.95 -5.31 -16.70
N GLY A 158 4.71 -5.44 -15.38
CA GLY A 158 5.74 -5.62 -14.36
C GLY A 158 6.59 -4.39 -14.07
N HIS A 159 6.50 -3.33 -14.88
CA HIS A 159 7.25 -2.10 -14.67
C HIS A 159 6.81 -1.38 -13.39
N ILE A 160 7.81 -0.94 -12.63
CA ILE A 160 7.62 -0.12 -11.44
C ILE A 160 7.34 1.33 -11.87
N GLY A 161 6.05 1.69 -11.89
CA GLY A 161 5.62 3.06 -12.17
C GLY A 161 5.82 4.03 -11.01
N GLU A 162 5.42 5.28 -11.22
CA GLU A 162 5.52 6.39 -10.27
C GLU A 162 4.97 6.10 -8.86
N TYR A 163 5.47 6.87 -7.89
CA TYR A 163 5.12 6.75 -6.47
C TYR A 163 5.07 8.11 -5.78
N GLY A 164 4.04 8.30 -4.94
CA GLY A 164 3.75 9.59 -4.32
C GLY A 164 4.77 10.07 -3.27
N LEU A 165 5.65 9.19 -2.77
CA LEU A 165 6.78 9.56 -1.89
C LEU A 165 8.10 9.41 -2.63
N GLY A 166 8.40 10.32 -3.56
CA GLY A 166 9.73 10.40 -4.19
C GLY A 166 9.96 9.45 -5.38
N GLY A 167 8.90 9.08 -6.11
CA GLY A 167 9.03 8.48 -7.45
C GLY A 167 9.42 7.00 -7.49
N PRO A 168 9.72 6.46 -8.69
CA PRO A 168 9.85 5.02 -8.92
C PRO A 168 11.04 4.40 -8.18
N LYS A 169 12.11 5.18 -7.92
CA LYS A 169 13.27 4.73 -7.14
C LYS A 169 12.87 4.35 -5.70
N ASN A 170 12.12 5.20 -5.02
CA ASN A 170 11.67 4.92 -3.65
C ASN A 170 10.73 3.72 -3.60
N LYS A 171 9.84 3.58 -4.59
CA LYS A 171 8.98 2.41 -4.72
C LYS A 171 9.77 1.11 -4.84
N ARG A 172 10.82 1.12 -5.68
CA ARG A 172 11.73 -0.01 -5.86
C ARG A 172 12.44 -0.36 -4.55
N THR A 173 13.02 0.64 -3.86
CA THR A 173 13.71 0.44 -2.57
C THR A 173 12.79 -0.23 -1.55
N ILE A 174 11.54 0.24 -1.40
CA ILE A 174 10.59 -0.35 -0.45
C ILE A 174 10.24 -1.79 -0.84
N LEU A 175 9.98 -2.05 -2.12
CA LEU A 175 9.65 -3.40 -2.58
C LEU A 175 10.80 -4.39 -2.34
N GLN A 176 12.04 -3.97 -2.60
CA GLN A 176 13.23 -4.77 -2.32
C GLN A 176 13.40 -5.03 -0.82
N ALA A 177 13.20 -4.02 0.04
CA ALA A 177 13.23 -4.18 1.49
C ALA A 177 12.14 -5.15 2.01
N GLU A 178 11.01 -5.25 1.31
CA GLU A 178 9.97 -6.26 1.58
C GLU A 178 10.28 -7.67 1.01
N GLY A 179 11.44 -7.85 0.37
CA GLY A 179 11.88 -9.12 -0.20
C GLY A 179 11.30 -9.44 -1.58
N VAL A 180 10.90 -8.42 -2.36
CA VAL A 180 10.51 -8.59 -3.76
C VAL A 180 11.75 -8.55 -4.65
N ASP A 181 11.94 -9.60 -5.46
CA ASP A 181 12.89 -9.60 -6.58
C ASP A 181 12.32 -8.73 -7.72
N VAL A 182 12.58 -7.43 -7.65
CA VAL A 182 12.07 -6.46 -8.63
C VAL A 182 12.69 -6.70 -10.01
N ASP A 183 13.98 -7.00 -10.08
CA ASP A 183 14.67 -7.31 -11.34
C ASP A 183 14.09 -8.55 -12.01
N GLY A 184 13.83 -9.61 -11.24
CA GLY A 184 13.17 -10.81 -11.75
C GLY A 184 11.75 -10.55 -12.21
N LEU A 185 11.00 -9.69 -11.51
CA LEU A 185 9.65 -9.30 -11.92
C LEU A 185 9.67 -8.55 -13.27
N GLU A 186 10.58 -7.58 -13.42
CA GLU A 186 10.74 -6.81 -14.66
C GLU A 186 11.21 -7.68 -15.81
N ARG A 187 12.19 -8.58 -15.60
CA ARG A 187 12.64 -9.56 -16.61
C ARG A 187 11.49 -10.45 -17.08
N LEU A 188 10.75 -11.05 -16.15
CA LEU A 188 9.58 -11.88 -16.50
C LEU A 188 8.58 -11.10 -17.33
N ALA A 189 8.34 -9.86 -16.94
CA ALA A 189 7.34 -9.07 -17.59
C ALA A 189 7.77 -8.57 -18.99
N GLY A 190 9.06 -8.27 -19.17
CA GLY A 190 9.67 -8.00 -20.48
C GLY A 190 9.56 -9.20 -21.43
N SER A 191 9.63 -10.44 -20.92
CA SER A 191 9.39 -11.65 -21.72
C SER A 191 7.90 -11.97 -21.96
N GLY A 192 6.98 -11.07 -21.59
CA GLY A 192 5.54 -11.31 -21.75
C GLY A 192 4.95 -12.31 -20.76
N LEU A 193 5.73 -12.87 -19.83
CA LEU A 193 5.25 -13.80 -18.82
C LEU A 193 4.55 -13.03 -17.70
N ARG A 194 3.36 -13.48 -17.32
CA ARG A 194 2.50 -12.79 -16.34
C ARG A 194 2.17 -13.67 -15.14
N TYR A 195 2.20 -14.99 -15.32
CA TYR A 195 1.79 -15.95 -14.30
C TYR A 195 2.82 -17.04 -14.07
N THR A 196 2.74 -17.64 -12.89
CA THR A 196 3.59 -18.75 -12.45
C THR A 196 2.71 -19.84 -11.88
N GLY A 197 2.88 -21.07 -12.35
CA GLY A 197 2.18 -22.23 -11.79
C GLY A 197 3.12 -23.33 -11.36
N SER A 198 2.52 -24.35 -10.74
CA SER A 198 3.17 -25.60 -10.36
C SER A 198 2.54 -26.74 -11.15
N ASP A 199 3.35 -27.54 -11.84
CA ASP A 199 2.91 -28.70 -12.61
C ASP A 199 2.32 -29.82 -11.73
N THR A 200 2.77 -29.93 -10.47
CA THR A 200 2.28 -30.85 -9.45
C THR A 200 0.88 -30.49 -8.95
N THR A 201 0.64 -29.23 -8.60
CA THR A 201 -0.65 -28.78 -8.04
C THR A 201 -1.65 -28.33 -9.10
N ARG A 202 -1.19 -28.07 -10.33
CA ARG A 202 -1.95 -27.44 -11.42
C ARG A 202 -2.62 -26.14 -10.99
N ILE A 203 -1.95 -25.36 -10.14
CA ILE A 203 -2.39 -24.02 -9.73
C ILE A 203 -1.46 -22.98 -10.34
N PHE A 204 -2.03 -21.93 -10.94
CA PHE A 204 -1.27 -20.74 -11.37
C PHE A 204 -1.56 -19.53 -10.48
N CYS A 205 -0.58 -18.65 -10.37
CA CYS A 205 -0.47 -17.53 -9.45
C CYS A 205 0.12 -16.29 -10.12
N LEU A 206 -0.02 -15.13 -9.48
CA LEU A 206 0.84 -13.97 -9.75
C LEU A 206 2.28 -14.28 -9.30
N PRO A 207 3.32 -13.70 -9.94
CA PRO A 207 4.72 -14.10 -9.74
C PRO A 207 5.22 -13.97 -8.30
N THR A 208 4.73 -12.97 -7.57
CA THR A 208 5.16 -12.69 -6.19
C THR A 208 4.24 -13.33 -5.14
N CYS A 209 3.22 -14.10 -5.53
CA CYS A 209 2.36 -14.79 -4.57
C CYS A 209 3.17 -15.72 -3.66
N ARG A 210 2.88 -15.74 -2.35
CA ARG A 210 3.51 -16.68 -1.41
C ARG A 210 3.50 -18.14 -1.85
N ASN A 211 2.46 -18.58 -2.58
CA ASN A 211 2.38 -19.95 -3.10
C ASN A 211 3.32 -20.13 -4.30
N ALA A 212 3.41 -19.15 -5.20
CA ALA A 212 4.32 -19.18 -6.35
C ALA A 212 5.79 -19.21 -5.90
N ARG A 213 6.13 -18.43 -4.86
CA ARG A 213 7.48 -18.35 -4.29
C ARG A 213 7.98 -19.68 -3.71
N ARG A 214 7.07 -20.58 -3.32
CA ARG A 214 7.39 -21.91 -2.79
C ARG A 214 7.55 -22.98 -3.87
N VAL A 215 7.18 -22.68 -5.13
CA VAL A 215 7.34 -23.63 -6.23
C VAL A 215 8.82 -23.70 -6.60
N THR A 216 9.40 -24.90 -6.48
CA THR A 216 10.79 -25.18 -6.86
C THR A 216 10.99 -24.99 -8.36
N ALA A 217 12.24 -24.76 -8.79
CA ALA A 217 12.53 -24.53 -10.21
C ALA A 217 12.07 -25.69 -11.10
N ALA A 218 12.26 -26.94 -10.64
CA ALA A 218 11.89 -28.15 -11.38
C ALA A 218 10.38 -28.25 -11.71
N HIS A 219 9.52 -27.71 -10.83
CA HIS A 219 8.06 -27.79 -10.97
C HIS A 219 7.42 -26.48 -11.46
N ARG A 220 8.25 -25.49 -11.80
CA ARG A 220 7.78 -24.14 -12.10
C ARG A 220 7.41 -24.01 -13.57
N VAL A 221 6.15 -23.68 -13.82
CA VAL A 221 5.63 -23.38 -15.16
C VAL A 221 5.27 -21.90 -15.25
N ARG A 222 5.45 -21.28 -16.41
CA ARG A 222 5.10 -19.88 -16.66
C ARG A 222 4.05 -19.77 -17.75
N PHE A 223 3.26 -18.70 -17.69
CA PHE A 223 2.21 -18.42 -18.67
C PHE A 223 2.18 -16.93 -19.02
N HIS A 224 1.84 -16.63 -20.27
CA HIS A 224 1.63 -15.29 -20.79
C HIS A 224 0.24 -14.75 -20.45
N SER A 225 -0.76 -15.65 -20.35
CA SER A 225 -2.14 -15.27 -20.09
C SER A 225 -2.85 -16.27 -19.17
N GLU A 226 -3.94 -15.81 -18.58
CA GLU A 226 -4.87 -16.66 -17.83
C GLU A 226 -5.48 -17.74 -18.73
N ARG A 227 -5.85 -17.38 -19.98
CA ARG A 227 -6.41 -18.31 -20.97
C ARG A 227 -5.44 -19.45 -21.27
N GLU A 228 -4.16 -19.13 -21.47
CA GLU A 228 -3.12 -20.14 -21.71
C GLU A 228 -3.03 -21.14 -20.54
N ALA A 229 -3.01 -20.63 -19.29
CA ALA A 229 -2.97 -21.48 -18.11
C ALA A 229 -4.22 -22.38 -18.02
N ALA A 230 -5.41 -21.81 -18.27
CA ALA A 230 -6.68 -22.53 -18.22
C ALA A 230 -6.77 -23.65 -19.28
N THR A 231 -6.40 -23.37 -20.55
CA THR A 231 -6.37 -24.38 -21.62
C THR A 231 -5.40 -25.53 -21.29
N ARG A 232 -4.34 -25.25 -20.53
CA ARG A 232 -3.38 -26.27 -20.05
C ARG A 232 -3.83 -26.99 -18.77
N GLY A 233 -5.09 -26.79 -18.34
CA GLY A 233 -5.69 -27.44 -17.18
C GLY A 233 -5.30 -26.84 -15.82
N TYR A 234 -4.75 -25.63 -15.78
CA TYR A 234 -4.39 -24.99 -14.52
C TYR A 234 -5.56 -24.17 -13.95
N ARG A 235 -5.73 -24.23 -12.64
CA ARG A 235 -6.72 -23.46 -11.90
C ARG A 235 -6.11 -22.23 -11.23
N ALA A 236 -6.92 -21.20 -11.08
CA ALA A 236 -6.52 -19.96 -10.43
C ALA A 236 -6.25 -20.16 -8.93
N CYS A 237 -5.15 -19.58 -8.44
CA CYS A 237 -4.85 -19.56 -7.02
C CYS A 237 -5.88 -18.76 -6.22
N LYS A 238 -6.50 -19.38 -5.21
CA LYS A 238 -7.47 -18.73 -4.31
C LYS A 238 -6.84 -17.65 -3.40
N VAL A 239 -5.51 -17.65 -3.23
CA VAL A 239 -4.80 -16.67 -2.39
C VAL A 239 -4.56 -15.37 -3.16
N CYS A 240 -3.80 -15.41 -4.26
CA CYS A 240 -3.51 -14.19 -5.02
C CYS A 240 -4.63 -13.82 -6.00
N ARG A 241 -5.54 -14.75 -6.30
CA ARG A 241 -6.68 -14.56 -7.21
C ARG A 241 -6.22 -13.93 -8.53
N PRO A 242 -5.28 -14.59 -9.24
CA PRO A 242 -4.63 -14.03 -10.42
C PRO A 242 -5.59 -13.90 -11.61
N ALA A 243 -6.60 -14.76 -11.61
CA ALA A 243 -7.53 -15.03 -12.70
C ALA A 243 -8.84 -14.29 -12.45
N VAL A 244 -9.51 -13.83 -13.50
CA VAL A 244 -10.91 -13.39 -13.45
C VAL A 244 -11.73 -14.58 -12.91
N ALA A 245 -12.49 -14.38 -11.84
CA ALA A 245 -13.58 -15.33 -11.59
C ALA A 245 -14.52 -15.16 -12.79
N ALA A 246 -14.60 -16.19 -13.62
CA ALA A 246 -15.47 -16.24 -14.79
C ALA A 246 -16.91 -15.83 -14.41
#